data_AF-D4HZ47-F1
#
_entry.id   AF-D4HZ47-F1
#
_cell.length_a   1.000
_cell.length_b   1.000
_cell.length_c   1.000
_cell.angle_alpha   90.00
_cell.angle_beta   90.00
_cell.angle_gamma   90.00
#
_symmetry.space_group_name_H-M   'P 1'
#
loop_
_entity.id
_entity.type
_entity.pdbx_description
1 polymer ?
#
loop_
_entity_poly.entity_id
_entity_poly.type
_entity_poly.pdbx_seq_one_letter_code
_entity_poly.pdbx_strand_id
1 'polypeptide(L)'
;MLLPTLPVTGSWRASVRIFLLIILLCCSGCTHLANDEWTGRDKAQHFLSSAFLAAAANAYAERQNWSPSHSAGFGVLFSISLGAAKELNDSRAGGTGWSWKDLSWDVAGAATGYVLWNTAR
;
A
#
# COMPACT_ATOMS: atom_id res chain seq x y z
N MET A 1 2.64 43.65 -24.34
CA MET A 1 1.70 42.66 -23.79
C MET A 1 2.55 41.64 -23.02
N LEU A 2 2.65 41.79 -21.71
CA LEU A 2 3.48 40.95 -20.82
C LEU A 2 2.61 39.81 -20.28
N LEU A 3 2.99 38.55 -20.51
CA LEU A 3 2.42 37.41 -19.79
C LEU A 3 3.25 37.18 -18.52
N PRO A 4 2.63 37.09 -17.33
CA PRO A 4 3.36 36.81 -16.09
C PRO A 4 3.63 35.30 -15.96
N THR A 5 4.89 34.96 -15.67
CA THR A 5 5.29 33.62 -15.20
C THR A 5 4.89 33.44 -13.74
N LEU A 6 3.97 32.52 -13.44
CA LEU A 6 3.65 32.13 -12.05
C LEU A 6 4.73 31.19 -11.49
N PRO A 7 5.28 31.43 -10.28
CA PRO A 7 6.22 30.53 -9.65
C PRO A 7 5.47 29.41 -8.90
N VAL A 8 5.48 28.19 -9.43
CA VAL A 8 4.96 26.97 -8.76
C VAL A 8 6.04 26.36 -7.85
N THR A 9 6.49 27.09 -6.82
CA THR A 9 7.60 26.61 -5.95
C THR A 9 7.23 26.51 -4.47
N GLY A 10 6.04 26.99 -4.07
CA GLY A 10 5.60 26.99 -2.67
C GLY A 10 4.84 25.73 -2.21
N SER A 11 4.01 25.12 -3.06
CA SER A 11 3.08 24.04 -2.66
C SER A 11 3.79 22.74 -2.30
N TRP A 12 4.76 22.33 -3.10
CA TRP A 12 5.50 21.07 -2.92
C TRP A 12 6.21 20.99 -1.57
N ARG A 13 6.80 22.10 -1.11
CA ARG A 13 7.50 22.17 0.17
C ARG A 13 6.54 22.03 1.35
N ALA A 14 5.34 22.59 1.24
CA ALA A 14 4.30 22.44 2.25
C ALA A 14 3.74 21.01 2.28
N SER A 15 3.47 20.40 1.12
CA SER A 15 3.00 19.02 1.02
C SER A 15 3.99 18.01 1.59
N VAL A 16 5.30 18.17 1.30
CA VAL A 16 6.35 17.31 1.86
C VAL A 16 6.42 17.45 3.39
N ARG A 17 6.34 18.68 3.91
CA ARG A 17 6.34 18.92 5.36
C ARG A 17 5.13 18.28 6.04
N ILE A 18 3.94 18.42 5.48
CA ILE A 18 2.72 17.81 6.02
C ILE A 18 2.85 16.28 6.01
N PHE A 19 3.33 15.70 4.91
CA PHE A 19 3.53 14.26 4.81
C PHE A 19 4.54 13.73 5.84
N LEU A 20 5.66 14.44 6.02
CA LEU A 20 6.67 14.12 7.03
C LEU A 20 6.12 14.26 8.46
N LEU A 21 5.29 15.27 8.73
CA LEU A 21 4.64 15.45 10.03
C LEU A 21 3.65 14.32 10.33
N ILE A 22 2.88 13.87 9.33
CA ILE A 22 2.00 12.71 9.47
C ILE A 22 2.83 11.45 9.78
N ILE A 23 3.93 11.21 9.05
CA ILE A 23 4.83 10.08 9.32
C ILE A 23 5.39 10.15 10.74
N LEU A 24 5.92 11.29 11.18
CA LEU A 24 6.47 11.46 12.51
C LEU A 24 5.42 11.27 13.61
N LEU A 25 4.20 11.74 13.40
CA LEU A 25 3.09 11.53 14.32
C LEU A 25 2.70 10.04 14.40
N CYS A 26 2.62 9.34 13.27
CA CYS A 26 2.35 7.90 13.20
C CYS A 26 3.47 7.04 13.82
N CYS A 27 4.74 7.49 13.79
CA CYS A 27 5.89 6.77 14.36
C CYS A 27 6.09 6.98 15.87
N SER A 28 5.26 7.79 16.53
CA SER A 28 5.40 8.09 17.97
C SER A 28 4.72 7.09 18.91
N GLY A 29 4.02 6.09 18.36
CA GLY A 29 3.39 5.03 19.15
C GLY A 29 4.37 3.90 19.50
N CYS A 30 4.24 3.32 20.70
CA CYS A 30 4.91 2.07 21.05
C CYS A 30 4.31 0.93 20.22
N THR A 31 4.91 0.59 19.08
CA THR A 31 4.52 -0.60 18.32
C THR A 31 5.17 -1.82 18.95
N HIS A 32 4.38 -2.82 19.31
CA HIS A 32 4.91 -4.14 19.67
C HIS A 32 4.88 -5.04 18.43
N LEU A 33 5.90 -5.86 18.26
CA LEU A 33 6.03 -6.77 17.11
C LEU A 33 5.30 -8.09 17.40
N ALA A 34 4.61 -8.60 16.39
CA ALA A 34 3.99 -9.92 16.46
C ALA A 34 5.07 -11.01 16.54
N ASN A 35 4.82 -12.03 17.37
CA ASN A 35 5.62 -13.25 17.45
C ASN A 35 4.88 -14.42 16.78
N ASP A 36 4.81 -14.36 15.46
CA ASP A 36 4.10 -15.30 14.59
C ASP A 36 5.07 -16.17 13.76
N GLU A 37 4.54 -17.10 12.99
CA GLU A 37 5.34 -17.98 12.11
C GLU A 37 5.38 -17.46 10.67
N TRP A 38 6.40 -17.86 9.90
CA TRP A 38 6.51 -17.49 8.48
C TRP A 38 5.52 -18.22 7.58
N THR A 39 4.90 -19.29 8.07
CA THR A 39 4.00 -20.16 7.30
C THR A 39 2.76 -20.47 8.11
N GLY A 40 1.69 -20.86 7.42
CA GLY A 40 0.43 -21.22 8.05
C GLY A 40 -0.76 -20.68 7.28
N ARG A 41 -1.96 -21.01 7.78
CA ARG A 41 -3.24 -20.61 7.15
C ARG A 41 -3.35 -19.08 7.04
N ASP A 42 -2.97 -18.40 8.10
CA ASP A 42 -2.99 -16.93 8.20
C ASP A 42 -2.14 -16.29 7.07
N LYS A 43 -0.90 -16.75 6.87
CA LYS A 43 -0.02 -16.25 5.81
C LYS A 43 -0.55 -16.52 4.40
N ALA A 44 -1.18 -17.67 4.20
CA ALA A 44 -1.86 -17.97 2.95
C ALA A 44 -3.05 -17.01 2.69
N GLN A 45 -3.78 -16.61 3.73
CA GLN A 45 -4.87 -15.63 3.60
C GLN A 45 -4.33 -14.25 3.21
N HIS A 46 -3.24 -13.79 3.82
CA HIS A 46 -2.54 -12.56 3.43
C HIS A 46 -2.14 -12.58 1.95
N PHE A 47 -1.44 -13.64 1.53
CA PHE A 47 -1.04 -13.79 0.13
C PHE A 47 -2.23 -13.78 -0.85
N LEU A 48 -3.25 -14.60 -0.59
CA LEU A 48 -4.39 -14.74 -1.51
C LEU A 48 -5.26 -13.47 -1.56
N SER A 49 -5.53 -12.87 -0.40
CA SER A 49 -6.31 -11.63 -0.35
C SER A 49 -5.59 -10.49 -1.04
N SER A 50 -4.28 -10.34 -0.81
CA SER A 50 -3.48 -9.31 -1.48
C SER A 50 -3.35 -9.54 -2.98
N ALA A 51 -3.20 -10.79 -3.43
CA ALA A 51 -3.23 -11.10 -4.87
C ALA A 51 -4.57 -10.73 -5.50
N PHE A 52 -5.68 -11.08 -4.85
CA PHE A 52 -7.02 -10.72 -5.32
C PHE A 52 -7.22 -9.21 -5.38
N LEU A 53 -6.87 -8.50 -4.30
CA LEU A 53 -7.03 -7.04 -4.20
C LEU A 53 -6.20 -6.31 -5.25
N ALA A 54 -4.94 -6.70 -5.46
CA ALA A 54 -4.09 -6.08 -6.49
C ALA A 54 -4.65 -6.32 -7.90
N ALA A 55 -5.04 -7.55 -8.22
CA ALA A 55 -5.62 -7.88 -9.53
C ALA A 55 -6.94 -7.12 -9.77
N ALA A 56 -7.83 -7.08 -8.78
CA ALA A 56 -9.11 -6.39 -8.87
C ALA A 56 -8.92 -4.87 -9.02
N ALA A 57 -8.00 -4.26 -8.27
CA ALA A 57 -7.71 -2.84 -8.35
C ALA A 57 -7.02 -2.46 -9.67
N ASN A 58 -6.11 -3.28 -10.20
CA ASN A 58 -5.54 -3.09 -11.54
C ASN A 58 -6.64 -3.12 -12.61
N ALA A 59 -7.51 -4.13 -12.57
CA ALA A 59 -8.64 -4.26 -13.51
C ALA A 59 -9.63 -3.10 -13.38
N TYR A 60 -9.87 -2.61 -12.16
CA TYR A 60 -10.68 -1.42 -11.94
C TYR A 60 -10.07 -0.18 -12.61
N ALA A 61 -8.77 0.09 -12.38
CA ALA A 61 -8.07 1.23 -12.98
C ALA A 61 -8.03 1.15 -14.51
N GLU A 62 -7.84 -0.04 -15.07
CA GLU A 62 -7.90 -0.28 -16.51
C GLU A 62 -9.29 0.08 -17.08
N ARG A 63 -10.37 -0.31 -16.40
CA ARG A 63 -11.75 0.08 -16.77
C ARG A 63 -12.00 1.60 -16.68
N GLN A 64 -11.18 2.32 -15.91
CA GLN A 64 -11.18 3.79 -15.87
C GLN A 64 -10.31 4.43 -16.98
N ASN A 65 -9.84 3.64 -17.95
CA ASN A 65 -8.95 4.06 -19.04
C ASN A 65 -7.59 4.62 -18.56
N TRP A 66 -7.08 4.14 -17.42
CA TRP A 66 -5.73 4.48 -16.99
C TRP A 66 -4.70 3.77 -17.86
N SER A 67 -3.50 4.35 -18.00
CA SER A 67 -2.41 3.71 -18.74
C SER A 67 -2.03 2.37 -18.07
N PRO A 68 -1.51 1.37 -18.82
CA PRO A 68 -1.15 0.08 -18.24
C PRO A 68 -0.20 0.18 -17.04
N SER A 69 0.76 1.13 -17.07
CA SER A 69 1.68 1.37 -15.96
C SER A 69 0.99 2.00 -14.74
N HIS A 70 0.06 2.94 -14.94
CA HIS A 70 -0.71 3.51 -13.84
C HIS A 70 -1.68 2.50 -13.23
N SER A 71 -2.34 1.68 -14.05
CA SER A 71 -3.22 0.62 -13.56
C SER A 71 -2.43 -0.38 -12.71
N ALA A 72 -1.29 -0.87 -13.21
CA ALA A 72 -0.41 -1.78 -12.48
C ALA A 72 0.10 -1.19 -11.16
N GLY A 73 0.58 0.06 -11.20
CA GLY A 73 1.07 0.75 -10.00
C GLY A 73 -0.03 0.94 -8.97
N PHE A 74 -1.24 1.30 -9.42
CA PHE A 74 -2.38 1.52 -8.54
C PHE A 74 -2.77 0.25 -7.78
N GLY A 75 -2.98 -0.89 -8.44
CA GLY A 75 -3.44 -2.08 -7.73
C GLY A 75 -2.41 -2.65 -6.77
N VAL A 76 -1.12 -2.63 -7.13
CA VAL A 76 -0.05 -3.04 -6.22
C VAL A 76 0.00 -2.15 -4.99
N LEU A 77 0.01 -0.83 -5.17
CA LEU A 77 0.07 0.12 -4.06
C LEU A 77 -1.21 0.07 -3.21
N PHE A 78 -2.37 -0.08 -3.83
CA PHE A 78 -3.65 -0.22 -3.14
C PHE A 78 -3.65 -1.43 -2.21
N SER A 79 -3.25 -2.61 -2.73
CA SER A 79 -3.20 -3.83 -1.92
C SER A 79 -2.21 -3.74 -0.76
N ILE A 80 -0.98 -3.29 -1.03
CA ILE A 80 0.06 -3.16 0.02
C ILE A 80 -0.37 -2.14 1.08
N SER A 81 -1.02 -1.04 0.67
CA SER A 81 -1.53 -0.03 1.61
C SER A 81 -2.59 -0.61 2.55
N LEU A 82 -3.46 -1.50 2.07
CA LEU A 82 -4.44 -2.17 2.92
C LEU A 82 -3.78 -3.16 3.89
N GLY A 83 -2.79 -3.93 3.43
CA GLY A 83 -1.99 -4.81 4.30
C GLY A 83 -1.28 -4.02 5.42
N ALA A 84 -0.56 -2.96 5.05
CA ALA A 84 0.08 -2.07 6.01
C ALA A 84 -0.93 -1.41 6.98
N ALA A 85 -2.10 -0.99 6.50
CA ALA A 85 -3.15 -0.44 7.36
C ALA A 85 -3.67 -1.46 8.38
N LYS A 86 -3.80 -2.74 7.99
CA LYS A 86 -4.16 -3.83 8.91
C LYS A 86 -3.07 -4.02 9.98
N GLU A 87 -1.80 -4.06 9.61
CA GLU A 87 -0.69 -4.21 10.56
C GLU A 87 -0.55 -2.98 11.50
N LEU A 88 -0.82 -1.77 11.01
CA LEU A 88 -0.92 -0.56 11.85
C LEU A 88 -2.06 -0.70 12.86
N ASN A 89 -3.21 -1.21 12.43
CA ASN A 89 -4.35 -1.46 13.30
C ASN A 89 -4.04 -2.56 14.33
N ASP A 90 -3.28 -3.59 13.98
CA ASP A 90 -2.86 -4.65 14.89
C ASP A 90 -1.80 -4.19 15.89
N SER A 91 -1.10 -3.10 15.59
CA SER A 91 -0.14 -2.45 16.50
C SER A 91 -0.78 -1.63 17.62
N ARG A 92 -2.11 -1.50 17.64
CA ARG A 92 -2.84 -0.79 18.72
C ARG A 92 -2.67 -1.48 20.08
N ALA A 93 -2.97 -0.75 21.16
CA ALA A 93 -2.99 -1.34 22.50
C ALA A 93 -3.96 -2.53 22.57
N GLY A 94 -3.47 -3.70 23.00
CA GLY A 94 -4.23 -4.95 23.05
C GLY A 94 -4.44 -5.66 21.70
N GLY A 95 -3.83 -5.16 20.62
CA GLY A 95 -3.75 -5.85 19.34
C GLY A 95 -2.68 -6.96 19.32
N THR A 96 -2.53 -7.63 18.18
CA THR A 96 -1.58 -8.74 17.97
C THR A 96 -0.15 -8.28 17.66
N GLY A 97 0.05 -6.99 17.43
CA GLY A 97 1.34 -6.40 17.08
C GLY A 97 1.60 -6.38 15.58
N TRP A 98 2.59 -5.59 15.16
CA TRP A 98 3.00 -5.50 13.76
C TRP A 98 3.71 -6.78 13.32
N SER A 99 3.22 -7.45 12.29
CA SER A 99 3.90 -8.56 11.63
C SER A 99 4.55 -8.13 10.32
N TRP A 100 5.88 -8.13 10.31
CA TRP A 100 6.64 -8.03 9.06
C TRP A 100 6.43 -9.24 8.15
N LYS A 101 6.04 -10.38 8.71
CA LYS A 101 5.80 -11.62 7.96
C LYS A 101 4.52 -11.50 7.16
N ASP A 102 3.45 -10.99 7.77
CA ASP A 102 2.18 -10.70 7.08
C ASP A 102 2.35 -9.68 5.98
N LEU A 103 3.01 -8.55 6.28
CA LEU A 103 3.27 -7.54 5.25
C LEU A 103 4.11 -8.10 4.09
N SER A 104 5.06 -9.00 4.37
CA SER A 104 5.84 -9.66 3.31
C SER A 104 4.96 -10.54 2.42
N TRP A 105 4.02 -11.28 3.01
CA TRP A 105 3.04 -12.07 2.27
C TRP A 105 2.04 -11.20 1.51
N ASP A 106 1.69 -10.02 2.02
CA ASP A 106 0.88 -9.04 1.30
C ASP A 106 1.61 -8.49 0.06
N VAL A 107 2.90 -8.17 0.18
CA VAL A 107 3.74 -7.75 -0.96
C VAL A 107 3.86 -8.87 -2.00
N ALA A 108 4.14 -10.10 -1.57
CA ALA A 108 4.23 -11.25 -2.47
C ALA A 108 2.89 -11.55 -3.17
N GLY A 109 1.79 -11.46 -2.42
CA GLY A 109 0.43 -11.57 -2.94
C GLY A 109 0.14 -10.50 -3.98
N ALA A 110 0.36 -9.22 -3.64
CA ALA A 110 0.11 -8.10 -4.54
C ALA A 110 0.91 -8.20 -5.85
N ALA A 111 2.19 -8.62 -5.76
CA ALA A 111 3.01 -8.90 -6.95
C ALA A 111 2.42 -10.04 -7.81
N THR A 112 1.95 -11.12 -7.17
CA THR A 112 1.27 -12.23 -7.86
C THR A 112 -0.01 -11.77 -8.54
N GLY A 113 -0.83 -10.98 -7.85
CA GLY A 113 -2.06 -10.39 -8.39
C GLY A 113 -1.80 -9.51 -9.62
N TYR A 114 -0.74 -8.70 -9.57
CA TYR A 114 -0.26 -7.94 -10.73
C TYR A 114 0.09 -8.86 -11.92
N VAL A 115 0.87 -9.92 -11.69
CA VAL A 115 1.24 -10.86 -12.76
C VAL A 115 0.01 -11.55 -13.35
N LEU A 116 -0.93 -12.00 -12.52
CA LEU A 116 -2.16 -12.64 -12.97
C LEU A 116 -3.02 -11.70 -13.81
N TRP A 117 -3.24 -10.46 -13.35
CA TRP A 117 -3.97 -9.47 -14.14
C TRP A 117 -3.26 -9.17 -15.47
N ASN A 118 -1.93 -8.96 -15.45
CA ASN A 118 -1.17 -8.61 -16.64
C ASN A 118 -1.07 -9.75 -17.67
N THR A 119 -1.23 -11.01 -17.25
CA THR A 119 -1.24 -12.17 -18.16
C THR A 119 -2.63 -12.52 -18.67
N ALA A 120 -3.69 -12.07 -17.98
CA ALA A 120 -5.08 -12.33 -18.35
C ALA A 120 -5.72 -11.24 -19.25
N ARG A 121 -4.97 -10.19 -19.59
CA ARG A 121 -5.41 -9.07 -20.44
C ARG A 121 -5.19 -9.32 -21.92
#